data_AF-A0A2S4YKA6-F1
#
_entry.id   AF-A0A2S4YKA6-F1
#
_cell.length_a   1.000
_cell.length_b   1.000
_cell.length_c   1.000
_cell.angle_alpha   90.00
_cell.angle_beta   90.00
_cell.angle_gamma   90.00
#
_symmetry.space_group_name_H-M   'P 1'
#
loop_
_entity.id
_entity.type
_entity.pdbx_description
1 polymer ?
#
loop_
_entity_poly.entity_id
_entity_poly.type
_entity_poly.pdbx_seq_one_letter_code
_entity_poly.pdbx_strand_id
1 'polypeptide(L)'
;QVVERYPLPQPLVELGELYEARGTSGDLAKARDQYALVDAWVSLARANGVDADLDTALAAADHGDRAAALKAARAEWGRRHTVHTADALAWALHVNGRDQEALPYARQATATGYRNAAFLYHRGMIEHATGHTDQARASLTDALKLNPGFSPLGAREARKVLEAMR
;
A
#
# COMPACT_ATOMS: atom_id res chain seq x y z
N GLN A 1 -14.33 -16.41 8.93
CA GLN A 1 -14.26 -16.55 10.39
C GLN A 1 -13.60 -15.38 11.11
N VAL A 2 -12.41 -14.89 10.73
CA VAL A 2 -11.77 -13.74 11.45
C VAL A 2 -12.46 -12.40 11.11
N VAL A 3 -12.57 -12.03 9.83
CA VAL A 3 -13.19 -10.75 9.41
C VAL A 3 -14.68 -10.66 9.74
N GLU A 4 -15.40 -11.80 9.78
CA GLU A 4 -16.82 -11.85 10.15
C GLU A 4 -17.05 -11.46 11.61
N ARG A 5 -16.03 -11.63 12.46
CA ARG A 5 -16.11 -11.37 13.90
C ARG A 5 -15.39 -10.09 14.31
N TYR A 6 -14.36 -9.72 13.55
CA TYR A 6 -13.55 -8.52 13.73
C TYR A 6 -13.19 -7.93 12.36
N PRO A 7 -14.07 -7.12 11.75
CA PRO A 7 -13.85 -6.50 10.44
C PRO A 7 -12.89 -5.32 10.57
N LEU A 8 -11.65 -5.60 11.00
CA LEU A 8 -10.58 -4.61 11.04
C LEU A 8 -10.11 -4.33 9.61
N PRO A 9 -9.66 -3.09 9.31
CA PRO A 9 -9.29 -2.70 7.96
C PRO A 9 -8.28 -3.63 7.28
N GLN A 10 -7.13 -3.89 7.90
CA GLN A 10 -6.06 -4.65 7.27
C GLN A 10 -6.42 -6.12 6.96
N PRO A 11 -7.07 -6.89 7.86
CA PRO A 11 -7.62 -8.19 7.51
C PRO A 11 -8.64 -8.20 6.36
N LEU A 12 -9.45 -7.14 6.21
CA LEU A 12 -10.38 -7.02 5.08
C LEU A 12 -9.65 -6.83 3.76
N VAL A 13 -8.59 -6.02 3.76
CA VAL A 13 -7.72 -5.79 2.60
C VAL A 13 -7.07 -7.09 2.17
N GLU A 14 -6.38 -7.77 3.10
CA GLU A 14 -5.73 -9.05 2.83
C GLU A 14 -6.71 -10.10 2.28
N LEU A 15 -7.94 -10.15 2.80
CA LEU A 15 -8.98 -11.04 2.29
C LEU A 15 -9.43 -10.65 0.87
N GLY A 16 -9.59 -9.37 0.60
CA GLY A 16 -9.87 -8.86 -0.75
C GLY A 16 -8.77 -9.28 -1.74
N GLU A 17 -7.50 -9.09 -1.37
CA GLU A 17 -6.37 -9.47 -2.21
C GLU A 17 -6.29 -10.99 -2.45
N LEU A 18 -6.69 -11.81 -1.46
CA LEU A 18 -6.78 -13.27 -1.61
C LEU A 18 -7.89 -13.68 -2.57
N TYR A 19 -9.02 -12.97 -2.57
CA TYR A 19 -10.06 -13.19 -3.57
C TYR A 19 -9.55 -12.83 -4.98
N GLU A 20 -8.90 -11.68 -5.16
CA GLU A 20 -8.30 -11.30 -6.45
C GLU A 20 -7.24 -12.29 -6.90
N ALA A 21 -6.41 -12.79 -5.99
CA ALA A 21 -5.40 -13.82 -6.26
C ALA A 21 -5.99 -15.08 -6.90
N ARG A 22 -7.20 -15.46 -6.47
CA ARG A 22 -7.88 -16.67 -6.93
C ARG A 22 -8.62 -16.46 -8.26
N GLY A 23 -9.05 -15.23 -8.54
CA GLY A 23 -9.41 -14.76 -9.89
C GLY A 23 -10.69 -15.36 -10.50
N THR A 24 -11.57 -16.03 -9.74
CA THR A 24 -12.87 -16.48 -10.29
C THR A 24 -13.86 -15.32 -10.38
N SER A 25 -14.86 -15.39 -11.28
CA SER A 25 -15.85 -14.32 -11.46
C SER A 25 -16.59 -13.95 -10.17
N GLY A 26 -16.82 -14.93 -9.29
CA GLY A 26 -17.43 -14.72 -7.98
C GLY A 26 -16.48 -14.14 -6.93
N ASP A 27 -15.17 -14.26 -7.11
CA ASP A 27 -14.18 -13.73 -6.18
C ASP A 27 -13.92 -12.24 -6.39
N LEU A 28 -13.94 -11.75 -7.64
CA LEU A 28 -13.81 -10.31 -7.89
C LEU A 28 -14.95 -9.50 -7.25
N ALA A 29 -16.15 -10.05 -7.19
CA ALA A 29 -17.26 -9.44 -6.45
C ALA A 29 -16.98 -9.42 -4.94
N LYS A 30 -16.53 -10.53 -4.36
CA LYS A 30 -16.20 -10.62 -2.94
C LYS A 30 -15.05 -9.71 -2.53
N ALA A 31 -14.05 -9.53 -3.41
CA ALA A 31 -12.95 -8.59 -3.20
C ALA A 31 -13.48 -7.15 -3.08
N ARG A 32 -14.32 -6.73 -4.04
CA ARG A 32 -14.97 -5.41 -4.00
C ARG A 32 -15.80 -5.21 -2.74
N ASP A 33 -16.52 -6.24 -2.29
CA ASP A 33 -17.29 -6.17 -1.04
C ASP A 33 -16.36 -5.93 0.17
N GLN A 34 -15.17 -6.56 0.20
CA GLN A 34 -14.21 -6.31 1.29
C GLN A 34 -13.67 -4.89 1.25
N TYR A 35 -13.30 -4.38 0.07
CA TYR A 35 -12.78 -3.02 -0.07
C TYR A 35 -13.85 -1.95 0.25
N ALA A 36 -15.11 -2.21 -0.07
CA ALA A 36 -16.20 -1.32 0.34
C ALA A 36 -16.37 -1.22 1.87
N LEU A 37 -16.12 -2.31 2.61
CA LEU A 37 -16.12 -2.27 4.07
C LEU A 37 -14.95 -1.45 4.63
N VAL A 38 -13.78 -1.53 3.98
CA VAL A 38 -12.60 -0.72 4.31
C VAL A 38 -12.93 0.76 4.11
N ASP A 39 -13.53 1.14 2.98
CA ASP A 39 -13.96 2.52 2.69
C ASP A 39 -14.99 3.05 3.71
N ALA A 40 -15.94 2.21 4.12
CA ALA A 40 -16.92 2.55 5.14
C ALA A 40 -16.25 2.79 6.51
N TRP A 41 -15.28 1.96 6.87
CA TRP A 41 -14.51 2.12 8.11
C TRP A 41 -13.70 3.41 8.11
N VAL A 42 -13.02 3.75 7.01
CA VAL A 42 -12.31 5.04 6.83
C VAL A 42 -13.26 6.21 7.02
N SER A 43 -14.42 6.14 6.35
CA SER A 43 -15.41 7.21 6.36
C SER A 43 -15.93 7.45 7.78
N LEU A 44 -16.22 6.37 8.51
CA LEU A 44 -16.69 6.45 9.89
C LEU A 44 -15.59 6.98 10.84
N ALA A 45 -14.35 6.51 10.71
CA ALA A 45 -13.23 6.99 11.53
C ALA A 45 -13.04 8.51 11.32
N ARG A 46 -12.97 8.95 10.05
CA ARG A 46 -12.86 10.39 9.70
C ARG A 46 -14.00 11.22 10.27
N ALA A 47 -15.24 10.73 10.18
CA ALA A 47 -16.40 11.43 10.73
C ALA A 47 -16.35 11.58 12.26
N ASN A 48 -15.65 10.68 12.95
CA ASN A 48 -15.48 10.70 14.40
C ASN A 48 -14.13 11.33 14.83
N GLY A 49 -13.40 11.98 13.92
CA GLY A 49 -12.11 12.61 14.22
C GLY A 49 -10.98 11.63 14.53
N VAL A 50 -11.20 10.33 14.30
CA VAL A 50 -10.18 9.29 14.38
C VAL A 50 -9.60 9.14 12.97
N ASP A 51 -8.33 9.48 12.79
CA ASP A 51 -7.69 9.19 11.51
C ASP A 51 -7.53 7.68 11.40
N ALA A 52 -8.26 7.07 10.45
CA ALA A 52 -8.16 5.65 10.17
C ALA A 52 -6.68 5.28 9.97
N ASP A 53 -6.27 4.14 10.54
CA ASP A 53 -4.88 3.69 10.47
C ASP A 53 -4.35 3.76 9.04
N LEU A 54 -3.09 4.17 8.90
CA LEU A 54 -2.41 4.43 7.63
C LEU A 54 -2.56 3.28 6.62
N ASP A 55 -2.63 2.04 7.11
CA ASP A 55 -2.85 0.82 6.34
C ASP A 55 -4.17 0.84 5.55
N THR A 56 -5.16 1.59 6.03
CA THR A 56 -6.45 1.81 5.38
C THR A 56 -6.37 2.81 4.22
N ALA A 57 -5.50 3.83 4.34
CA ALA A 57 -5.27 4.79 3.26
C ALA A 57 -4.45 4.19 2.12
N LEU A 58 -3.52 3.28 2.45
CA LEU A 58 -2.74 2.50 1.49
C LEU A 58 -3.62 1.50 0.71
N ALA A 59 -4.49 0.78 1.42
CA ALA A 59 -5.44 -0.12 0.77
C ALA A 59 -6.45 0.58 -0.15
N ALA A 60 -6.91 1.78 0.22
CA ALA A 60 -7.77 2.60 -0.63
C ALA A 60 -7.04 3.13 -1.88
N ALA A 61 -5.72 3.33 -1.81
CA ALA A 61 -4.92 3.78 -2.95
C ALA A 61 -4.79 2.70 -4.04
N ASP A 62 -4.74 1.43 -3.64
CA ASP A 62 -4.60 0.30 -4.57
C ASP A 62 -5.94 -0.13 -5.19
N HIS A 63 -7.06 0.06 -4.46
CA HIS A 63 -8.35 -0.55 -4.82
C HIS A 63 -9.53 0.44 -4.96
N GLY A 64 -9.32 1.75 -4.81
CA GLY A 64 -10.35 2.79 -4.86
C GLY A 64 -10.03 3.97 -5.81
N ASP A 65 -10.54 5.15 -5.48
CA ASP A 65 -10.27 6.40 -6.22
C ASP A 65 -8.86 6.94 -5.89
N ARG A 66 -7.92 6.67 -6.80
CA ARG A 66 -6.51 7.09 -6.69
C ARG A 66 -6.34 8.60 -6.52
N ALA A 67 -7.19 9.43 -7.15
CA ALA A 67 -7.08 10.88 -7.04
C ALA A 67 -7.52 11.35 -5.65
N ALA A 68 -8.59 10.76 -5.11
CA ALA A 68 -9.02 11.01 -3.74
C ALA A 68 -7.96 10.57 -2.72
N ALA A 69 -7.32 9.41 -2.94
CA ALA A 69 -6.23 8.91 -2.10
C ALA A 69 -5.04 9.90 -2.07
N LEU A 70 -4.60 10.40 -3.25
CA LEU A 70 -3.53 11.39 -3.33
C LEU A 70 -3.89 12.71 -2.64
N LYS A 71 -5.13 13.20 -2.80
CA LYS A 71 -5.60 14.40 -2.10
C LYS A 71 -5.54 14.23 -0.58
N ALA A 72 -5.97 13.07 -0.08
CA ALA A 72 -5.94 12.77 1.35
C ALA A 72 -4.49 12.66 1.87
N ALA A 73 -3.61 11.95 1.15
CA ALA A 73 -2.20 11.80 1.53
C ALA A 73 -1.47 13.15 1.58
N ARG A 74 -1.73 14.05 0.63
CA ARG A 74 -1.19 15.42 0.65
C ARG A 74 -1.70 16.24 1.83
N ALA A 75 -2.99 16.16 2.14
CA ALA A 75 -3.56 16.86 3.28
C ALA A 75 -2.93 16.38 4.59
N GLU A 76 -2.71 15.07 4.73
CA GLU A 76 -2.13 14.52 5.95
C GLU A 76 -0.63 14.81 6.08
N TRP A 77 0.12 14.76 4.97
CA TRP A 77 1.51 15.23 4.95
C TRP A 77 1.64 16.70 5.40
N GLY A 78 0.72 17.56 4.93
CA GLY A 78 0.69 18.97 5.35
C GLY A 78 0.43 19.18 6.84
N ARG A 79 -0.14 18.19 7.54
CA ARG A 79 -0.34 18.22 9.00
C ARG A 79 0.78 17.53 9.77
N ARG A 80 1.26 16.39 9.28
CA ARG A 80 2.16 15.48 10.01
C ARG A 80 3.25 14.94 9.08
N HIS A 81 4.49 15.09 9.51
CA HIS A 81 5.68 14.70 8.75
C HIS A 81 6.34 13.45 9.36
N THR A 82 5.60 12.34 9.37
CA THR A 82 6.04 11.05 9.95
C THR A 82 6.50 10.09 8.86
N VAL A 83 7.17 9.00 9.22
CA VAL A 83 7.54 7.94 8.25
C VAL A 83 6.30 7.32 7.58
N HIS A 84 5.20 7.22 8.32
CA HIS A 84 3.92 6.71 7.85
C HIS A 84 3.30 7.64 6.80
N THR A 85 3.18 8.93 7.12
CA THR A 85 2.62 9.91 6.18
C THR A 85 3.51 10.15 4.97
N ALA A 86 4.83 9.98 5.10
CA ALA A 86 5.77 9.96 3.97
C ALA A 86 5.51 8.76 3.05
N ASP A 87 5.37 7.55 3.59
CA ASP A 87 5.12 6.34 2.79
C ASP A 87 3.78 6.43 2.04
N ALA A 88 2.71 6.81 2.74
CA ALA A 88 1.39 6.96 2.12
C ALA A 88 1.38 8.01 1.01
N LEU A 89 2.08 9.15 1.20
CA LEU A 89 2.23 10.14 0.14
C LEU A 89 3.04 9.58 -1.04
N ALA A 90 4.14 8.87 -0.77
CA ALA A 90 4.95 8.25 -1.80
C ALA A 90 4.15 7.26 -2.64
N TRP A 91 3.44 6.33 -1.99
CA TRP A 91 2.64 5.33 -2.68
C TRP A 91 1.48 5.96 -3.45
N ALA A 92 0.76 6.92 -2.86
CA ALA A 92 -0.31 7.63 -3.54
C ALA A 92 0.20 8.40 -4.78
N LEU A 93 1.41 8.99 -4.72
CA LEU A 93 2.03 9.62 -5.88
C LEU A 93 2.35 8.59 -6.97
N HIS A 94 2.93 7.45 -6.60
CA HIS A 94 3.29 6.36 -7.51
C HIS A 94 2.09 5.80 -8.27
N VAL A 95 1.02 5.41 -7.57
CA VAL A 95 -0.17 4.83 -8.22
C VAL A 95 -0.93 5.85 -9.09
N ASN A 96 -0.66 7.16 -8.90
CA ASN A 96 -1.13 8.25 -9.76
C ASN A 96 -0.12 8.63 -10.88
N GLY A 97 0.93 7.83 -11.11
CA GLY A 97 1.91 8.03 -12.18
C GLY A 97 2.91 9.18 -11.94
N ARG A 98 3.06 9.62 -10.69
CA ARG A 98 3.96 10.73 -10.29
C ARG A 98 5.24 10.21 -9.62
N ASP A 99 5.89 9.25 -10.26
CA ASP A 99 6.97 8.45 -9.69
C ASP A 99 8.18 9.29 -9.23
N GLN A 100 8.56 10.29 -10.03
CA GLN A 100 9.68 11.19 -9.69
C GLN A 100 9.39 12.03 -8.44
N GLU A 101 8.14 12.45 -8.24
CA GLU A 101 7.74 13.12 -6.99
C GLU A 101 7.66 12.14 -5.82
N ALA A 102 7.32 10.88 -6.06
CA ALA A 102 7.15 9.86 -5.04
C ALA A 102 8.49 9.48 -4.36
N LEU A 103 9.55 9.36 -5.17
CA LEU A 103 10.85 8.84 -4.74
C LEU A 103 11.46 9.50 -3.48
N PRO A 104 11.52 10.84 -3.34
CA PRO A 104 12.05 11.45 -2.12
C PRO A 104 11.26 11.06 -0.87
N TYR A 105 9.93 10.97 -0.96
CA TYR A 105 9.08 10.56 0.17
C TYR A 105 9.28 9.09 0.54
N ALA A 106 9.41 8.19 -0.45
CA ALA A 106 9.69 6.78 -0.21
C ALA A 106 11.05 6.56 0.49
N ARG A 107 12.06 7.34 0.07
CA ARG A 107 13.38 7.34 0.74
C ARG A 107 13.28 7.88 2.16
N GLN A 108 12.52 8.96 2.39
CA GLN A 108 12.31 9.51 3.72
C GLN A 108 11.60 8.52 4.66
N ALA A 109 10.56 7.84 4.17
CA ALA A 109 9.81 6.84 4.94
C ALA A 109 10.68 5.68 5.46
N THR A 110 11.75 5.36 4.74
CA THR A 110 12.65 4.22 5.03
C THR A 110 14.01 4.64 5.63
N ALA A 111 14.23 5.93 5.89
CA ALA A 111 15.53 6.45 6.31
C ALA A 111 15.87 6.22 7.80
N THR A 112 14.87 6.07 8.68
CA THR A 112 15.08 6.09 10.15
C THR A 112 15.44 4.73 10.75
N GLY A 113 15.53 3.68 9.93
CA GLY A 113 15.69 2.30 10.40
C GLY A 113 14.40 1.65 10.90
N TYR A 114 13.25 2.33 10.79
CA TYR A 114 11.94 1.70 10.95
C TYR A 114 11.75 0.62 9.88
N ARG A 115 11.64 -0.65 10.30
CA ARG A 115 11.59 -1.81 9.40
C ARG A 115 10.15 -2.23 9.14
N ASN A 116 9.63 -1.86 7.98
CA ASN A 116 8.32 -2.29 7.51
C ASN A 116 8.43 -2.83 6.07
N ALA A 117 7.92 -4.04 5.83
CA ALA A 117 8.04 -4.72 4.55
C ALA A 117 7.25 -4.04 3.43
N ALA A 118 6.08 -3.46 3.75
CA ALA A 118 5.29 -2.70 2.78
C ALA A 118 6.02 -1.43 2.33
N PHE A 119 6.67 -0.71 3.27
CA PHE A 119 7.41 0.51 2.92
C PHE A 119 8.60 0.21 2.01
N LEU A 120 9.30 -0.90 2.28
CA LEU A 120 10.39 -1.38 1.43
C LEU A 120 9.88 -1.80 0.04
N TYR A 121 8.71 -2.44 -0.01
CA TYR A 121 8.05 -2.78 -1.27
C TYR A 121 7.68 -1.53 -2.07
N HIS A 122 6.97 -0.56 -1.49
CA HIS A 122 6.59 0.70 -2.14
C HIS A 122 7.82 1.43 -2.67
N ARG A 123 8.86 1.57 -1.84
CA ARG A 123 10.12 2.16 -2.25
C ARG A 123 10.74 1.41 -3.43
N GLY A 124 10.80 0.09 -3.38
CA GLY A 124 11.36 -0.72 -4.46
C GLY A 124 10.60 -0.57 -5.78
N MET A 125 9.27 -0.50 -5.74
CA MET A 125 8.43 -0.25 -6.92
C MET A 125 8.66 1.15 -7.51
N ILE A 126 8.78 2.18 -6.65
CA ILE A 126 9.05 3.56 -7.07
C ILE A 126 10.47 3.70 -7.64
N GLU A 127 11.46 3.07 -7.00
CA GLU A 127 12.83 3.02 -7.52
C GLU A 127 12.87 2.33 -8.88
N HIS A 128 12.11 1.25 -9.08
CA HIS A 128 11.99 0.60 -10.38
C HIS A 128 11.40 1.54 -11.43
N ALA A 129 10.26 2.17 -11.13
CA ALA A 129 9.57 3.09 -12.03
C ALA A 129 10.40 4.33 -12.39
N THR A 130 11.33 4.73 -11.52
CA THR A 130 12.24 5.87 -11.74
C THR A 130 13.60 5.48 -12.32
N GLY A 131 13.82 4.21 -12.70
CA GLY A 131 15.05 3.73 -13.34
C GLY A 131 16.21 3.41 -12.39
N HIS A 132 15.97 3.36 -11.08
CA HIS A 132 16.95 3.03 -10.05
C HIS A 132 17.03 1.51 -9.81
N THR A 133 17.39 0.75 -10.85
CA THR A 133 17.26 -0.73 -10.88
C THR A 133 17.99 -1.44 -9.74
N ASP A 134 19.20 -1.02 -9.39
CA ASP A 134 19.97 -1.68 -8.32
C ASP A 134 19.35 -1.43 -6.94
N GLN A 135 18.90 -0.20 -6.68
CA GLN A 135 18.19 0.13 -5.45
C GLN A 135 16.86 -0.61 -5.37
N ALA A 136 16.11 -0.63 -6.47
CA ALA A 136 14.84 -1.34 -6.56
C ALA A 136 15.01 -2.83 -6.22
N ARG A 137 16.04 -3.48 -6.79
CA ARG A 137 16.36 -4.88 -6.49
C ARG A 137 16.63 -5.09 -5.01
N ALA A 138 17.43 -4.22 -4.39
CA ALA A 138 17.74 -4.31 -2.96
C ALA A 138 16.47 -4.14 -2.11
N SER A 139 15.69 -3.09 -2.33
CA SER A 139 14.47 -2.81 -1.57
C SER A 139 13.40 -3.89 -1.71
N LEU A 140 13.14 -4.39 -2.92
CA LEU A 140 12.17 -5.47 -3.13
C LEU A 140 12.64 -6.80 -2.52
N THR A 141 13.94 -7.09 -2.57
CA THR A 141 14.52 -8.27 -1.91
C THR A 141 14.37 -8.18 -0.40
N ASP A 142 14.65 -7.01 0.18
CA ASP A 142 14.54 -6.80 1.63
C ASP A 142 13.10 -6.84 2.12
N ALA A 143 12.14 -6.33 1.34
CA ALA A 143 10.71 -6.47 1.63
C ALA A 143 10.29 -7.93 1.77
N LEU A 144 10.63 -8.77 0.78
CA LEU A 144 10.32 -10.19 0.77
C LEU A 144 11.04 -10.98 1.88
N LYS A 145 12.29 -10.61 2.20
CA LYS A 145 13.02 -11.21 3.33
C LYS A 145 12.43 -10.84 4.68
N LEU A 146 11.98 -9.59 4.84
CA LEU A 146 11.46 -9.09 6.11
C LEU A 146 10.11 -9.72 6.45
N ASN A 147 9.19 -9.77 5.49
CA ASN A 147 7.91 -10.46 5.66
C ASN A 147 7.34 -10.88 4.29
N PRO A 148 7.47 -12.13 3.85
CA PRO A 148 6.94 -12.56 2.54
C PRO A 148 5.40 -12.56 2.44
N GLY A 149 4.69 -12.34 3.55
CA GLY A 149 3.23 -12.25 3.64
C GLY A 149 2.72 -10.83 3.89
N PHE A 150 3.51 -9.78 3.63
CA PHE A 150 3.10 -8.39 3.87
C PHE A 150 1.87 -7.95 3.03
N SER A 151 1.69 -8.56 1.87
CA SER A 151 0.54 -8.42 0.96
C SER A 151 0.59 -9.57 -0.04
N PRO A 152 -0.45 -10.42 -0.15
CA PRO A 152 -0.52 -11.44 -1.19
C PRO A 152 -0.27 -10.92 -2.61
N LEU A 153 -0.82 -9.75 -2.98
CA LEU A 153 -0.62 -9.17 -4.31
C LEU A 153 0.75 -8.53 -4.44
N GLY A 154 1.13 -7.68 -3.48
CA GLY A 154 2.42 -6.97 -3.49
C GLY A 154 3.61 -7.93 -3.49
N ALA A 155 3.55 -9.01 -2.71
CA ALA A 155 4.62 -10.01 -2.70
C ALA A 155 4.74 -10.78 -4.03
N ARG A 156 3.62 -11.03 -4.74
CA ARG A 156 3.65 -11.63 -6.08
C ARG A 156 4.26 -10.65 -7.09
N GLU A 157 3.84 -9.39 -7.08
CA GLU A 157 4.35 -8.39 -8.02
C GLU A 157 5.84 -8.11 -7.77
N ALA A 158 6.28 -8.00 -6.51
CA ALA A 158 7.68 -7.85 -6.15
C ALA A 158 8.56 -8.96 -6.74
N ARG A 159 8.12 -10.23 -6.65
CA ARG A 159 8.84 -11.36 -7.25
C ARG A 159 8.91 -11.24 -8.76
N LYS A 160 7.79 -10.92 -9.41
CA LYS A 160 7.71 -10.77 -10.86
C LYS A 160 8.65 -9.67 -11.37
N VAL A 161 8.67 -8.52 -10.70
CA VAL A 161 9.58 -7.40 -11.02
C VAL A 161 11.04 -7.82 -10.83
N LEU A 162 11.37 -8.48 -9.72
CA LEU A 162 12.73 -8.98 -9.47
C LEU A 162 13.22 -9.99 -10.53
N GLU A 163 12.34 -10.88 -11.00
CA GLU A 163 12.63 -11.82 -12.08
C GLU A 163 12.88 -11.10 -13.41
N ALA A 164 12.07 -10.09 -13.74
CA ALA A 164 12.23 -9.30 -14.96
C ALA A 164 13.50 -8.42 -14.97
N MET A 165 14.07 -8.14 -13.80
CA MET A 165 15.35 -7.42 -13.68
C MET A 165 16.57 -8.32 -13.83
N ARG A 166 16.43 -9.65 -13.85
CA ARG A 166 17.57 -10.57 -14.00
C ARG A 166 18.17 -10.49 -15.40
#